data_AF-A0A519MN33-F1
#
_entry.id   AF-A0A519MN33-F1
#
_cell.length_a   1.000
_cell.length_b   1.000
_cell.length_c   1.000
_cell.angle_alpha   90.00
_cell.angle_beta   90.00
_cell.angle_gamma   90.00
#
_symmetry.space_group_name_H-M   'P 1'
#
loop_
_entity.id
_entity.type
_entity.pdbx_description
1 polymer ?
#
loop_
_entity_poly.entity_id
_entity_poly.type
_entity_poly.pdbx_seq_one_letter_code
_entity_poly.pdbx_strand_id
1 'polypeptide(L)'
;MRDGETPLSQDFFNPVFADIDTRIADLEERRANLQAVVDELTQFGLQRIDTLVGPAMAEVTAMLELLQLRRNQLEAAIGNVADLATRTQMNQAVSDAIAAEVEARNFVIELAVQVEATARAAAVTAEAAARTAAIALATAKPSAATFTYDGSGRLSGSTETLPAGERATVLGYGAGGRVATVAETLAGKTRTTTYAYDGAGRVGGFAVVEV
;
A
#
# COMPACT_ATOMS: atom_id res chain seq x y z
N MET A 1 -41.42 65.09 113.37
CA MET A 1 -41.04 64.77 111.98
C MET A 1 -40.78 66.11 111.32
N ARG A 2 -39.64 66.78 111.54
CA ARG A 2 -38.38 66.67 110.76
C ARG A 2 -38.64 66.40 109.28
N ASP A 3 -39.25 67.40 108.66
CA ASP A 3 -39.32 67.56 107.22
C ASP A 3 -38.25 68.58 106.83
N GLY A 4 -37.30 68.18 106.00
CA GLY A 4 -36.15 69.00 105.56
C GLY A 4 -34.77 68.42 105.89
N GLU A 5 -34.67 67.46 106.82
CA GLU A 5 -33.49 66.62 107.01
C GLU A 5 -33.81 65.22 106.46
N THR A 6 -33.74 65.04 105.14
CA THR A 6 -33.51 63.68 104.64
C THR A 6 -32.19 63.19 105.27
N PRO A 7 -32.12 61.98 105.85
CA PRO A 7 -30.90 61.42 106.46
C PRO A 7 -29.87 60.99 105.41
N LEU A 8 -29.89 61.69 104.29
CA LEU A 8 -29.17 61.55 103.05
C LEU A 8 -28.96 62.99 102.57
N SER A 9 -28.23 63.78 103.36
CA SER A 9 -27.96 65.17 103.05
C SER A 9 -27.13 65.28 101.77
N GLN A 10 -27.25 66.42 101.08
CA GLN A 10 -26.41 66.80 99.94
C GLN A 10 -24.92 66.53 100.22
N ASP A 11 -24.49 66.72 101.47
CA ASP A 11 -23.11 66.51 101.92
C ASP A 11 -22.63 65.06 101.86
N PHE A 12 -23.53 64.06 101.93
CA PHE A 12 -23.14 62.65 101.83
C PHE A 12 -23.16 62.14 100.38
N PHE A 13 -24.20 62.46 99.61
CA PHE A 13 -24.34 61.93 98.23
C PHE A 13 -23.53 62.69 97.19
N ASN A 14 -23.37 64.01 97.31
CA ASN A 14 -22.57 64.78 96.35
C ASN A 14 -21.11 64.29 96.24
N PRO A 15 -20.37 64.01 97.34
CA PRO A 15 -19.01 63.49 97.20
C PRO A 15 -18.97 62.06 96.66
N VAL A 16 -19.97 61.21 96.95
CA VAL A 16 -20.05 59.84 96.40
C VAL A 16 -20.35 59.88 94.90
N PHE A 17 -21.29 60.71 94.46
CA PHE A 17 -21.56 60.88 93.03
C PHE A 17 -20.39 61.56 92.31
N ALA A 18 -19.70 62.51 92.93
CA ALA A 18 -18.47 63.08 92.38
C ALA A 18 -17.36 62.03 92.23
N ASP A 19 -17.20 61.11 93.18
CA ASP A 19 -16.25 59.98 93.08
C ASP A 19 -16.66 59.00 91.98
N ILE A 20 -17.95 58.66 91.88
CA ILE A 20 -18.48 57.79 90.82
C ILE A 20 -18.29 58.43 89.45
N ASP A 21 -18.61 59.72 89.28
CA ASP A 21 -18.43 60.46 88.04
C ASP A 21 -16.95 60.54 87.65
N THR A 22 -16.05 60.74 88.62
CA THR A 22 -14.60 60.71 88.40
C THR A 22 -14.15 59.32 87.94
N ARG A 23 -14.66 58.24 88.57
CA ARG A 23 -14.35 56.86 88.16
C ARG A 23 -14.94 56.49 86.80
N ILE A 24 -16.13 57.00 86.46
CA ILE A 24 -16.74 56.80 85.15
C ILE A 24 -15.90 57.50 84.09
N ALA A 25 -15.49 58.76 84.32
CA ALA A 25 -14.60 59.49 83.43
C ALA A 25 -13.27 58.75 83.23
N ASP A 26 -12.65 58.25 84.31
CA ASP A 26 -11.43 57.44 84.24
C ASP A 26 -11.62 56.13 83.44
N LEU A 27 -12.78 55.47 83.58
CA LEU A 27 -13.09 54.24 82.83
C LEU A 27 -13.38 54.53 81.35
N GLU A 28 -14.04 55.63 81.04
CA GLU A 28 -14.27 56.08 79.67
C GLU A 28 -12.97 56.43 78.97
N GLU A 29 -12.04 57.12 79.66
CA GLU A 29 -10.71 57.41 79.15
C GLU A 29 -9.90 56.12 78.91
N ARG A 30 -9.90 55.19 79.87
CA ARG A 30 -9.24 53.88 79.70
C ARG A 30 -9.83 53.07 78.56
N ARG A 31 -11.15 53.08 78.39
CA ARG A 31 -11.83 52.39 77.29
C ARG A 31 -11.47 53.01 75.95
N ALA A 32 -11.44 54.34 75.85
CA ALA A 32 -11.01 55.04 74.64
C ALA A 32 -9.55 54.70 74.29
N ASN A 33 -8.67 54.66 75.29
CA ASN A 33 -7.27 54.25 75.11
C ASN A 33 -7.15 52.78 74.66
N LEU A 34 -7.91 51.86 75.26
CA LEU A 34 -7.91 50.44 74.86
C LEU A 34 -8.45 50.25 73.44
N GLN A 35 -9.50 50.99 73.07
CA GLN A 35 -10.04 50.95 71.71
C GLN A 35 -8.99 51.45 70.70
N ALA A 36 -8.29 52.55 71.01
CA ALA A 36 -7.21 53.06 70.18
C ALA A 36 -6.07 52.03 70.00
N VAL A 37 -5.70 51.31 71.06
CA VAL A 37 -4.69 50.24 70.99
C VAL A 37 -5.17 49.06 70.14
N VAL A 38 -6.45 48.67 70.23
CA VAL A 38 -7.02 47.60 69.39
C VAL A 38 -7.01 48.02 67.92
N ASP A 39 -7.43 49.24 67.62
CA ASP A 39 -7.45 49.76 66.25
C ASP A 39 -6.02 49.81 65.67
N GLU A 40 -5.03 50.25 66.44
CA GLU A 40 -3.62 50.23 66.04
C GLU A 40 -3.11 48.80 65.78
N LEU A 41 -3.42 47.85 66.67
CA LEU A 41 -3.02 46.45 66.51
C LEU A 41 -3.64 45.81 65.27
N THR A 42 -4.90 46.13 64.98
CA THR A 42 -5.59 45.63 63.77
C THR A 42 -5.00 46.24 62.50
N GLN A 43 -4.72 47.55 62.49
CA GLN A 43 -4.08 48.21 61.36
C GLN A 43 -2.68 47.67 61.10
N PHE A 44 -1.87 47.52 62.16
CA PHE A 44 -0.54 46.91 62.08
C PHE A 44 -0.61 45.46 61.60
N GLY A 45 -1.58 44.68 62.10
CA GLY A 45 -1.84 43.32 61.67
C GLY A 45 -2.13 43.22 60.17
N LEU A 46 -3.00 44.07 59.65
CA LEU A 46 -3.35 44.12 58.22
C LEU A 46 -2.14 44.53 57.36
N GLN A 47 -1.42 45.60 57.73
CA GLN A 47 -0.21 46.02 57.03
C GLN A 47 0.86 44.92 56.98
N ARG A 48 0.98 44.14 58.06
CA ARG A 48 1.94 43.05 58.16
C ARG A 48 1.53 41.83 57.32
N ILE A 49 0.22 41.54 57.21
CA ILE A 49 -0.30 40.55 56.27
C ILE A 49 -0.03 40.99 54.83
N ASP A 50 -0.30 42.25 54.49
CA ASP A 50 -0.06 42.78 53.15
C ASP A 50 1.42 42.73 52.75
N THR A 51 2.32 43.03 53.69
CA THR A 51 3.77 43.03 53.44
C THR A 51 4.41 41.63 53.44
N LEU A 52 3.90 40.69 54.23
CA LEU A 52 4.51 39.35 54.35
C LEU A 52 3.80 38.28 53.50
N VAL A 53 2.47 38.34 53.42
CA VAL A 53 1.65 37.30 52.77
C VAL A 53 1.31 37.69 51.33
N GLY A 54 1.03 38.98 51.08
CA GLY A 54 0.72 39.50 49.75
C GLY A 54 1.74 39.09 48.68
N PRO A 55 3.05 39.34 48.88
CA PRO A 55 4.08 38.95 47.91
C PRO A 55 4.17 37.44 47.69
N ALA A 56 4.05 36.64 48.74
CA ALA A 56 4.10 35.18 48.64
C ALA A 56 2.91 34.63 47.82
N MET A 57 1.71 35.18 48.00
CA MET A 57 0.54 34.80 47.21
C MET A 57 0.65 35.22 45.74
N ALA A 58 1.26 36.39 45.48
CA ALA A 58 1.56 36.84 44.12
C ALA A 58 2.58 35.91 43.44
N GLU A 59 3.64 35.50 44.14
CA GLU A 59 4.61 34.52 43.64
C GLU A 59 3.98 33.15 43.37
N VAL A 60 3.11 32.66 44.26
CA VAL A 60 2.38 31.40 44.06
C VAL A 60 1.48 31.49 42.83
N THR A 61 0.78 32.61 42.64
CA THR A 61 -0.07 32.83 41.46
C THR A 61 0.76 32.84 40.18
N ALA A 62 1.88 33.56 40.17
CA ALA A 62 2.82 33.57 39.05
C ALA A 62 3.40 32.17 38.75
N MET A 63 3.68 31.40 39.79
CA MET A 63 4.15 30.01 39.65
C MET A 63 3.06 29.12 39.05
N LEU A 64 1.80 29.28 39.45
CA LEU A 64 0.68 28.54 38.87
C LEU A 64 0.48 28.88 37.38
N GLU A 65 0.57 30.16 37.02
CA GLU A 65 0.53 30.60 35.62
C GLU A 65 1.68 29.99 34.80
N LEU A 66 2.89 30.01 35.34
CA LEU A 66 4.05 29.39 34.69
C LEU A 66 3.87 27.87 34.52
N LEU A 67 3.33 27.18 35.52
CA LEU A 67 3.05 25.74 35.44
C LEU A 67 1.98 25.42 34.39
N GLN A 68 0.94 26.25 34.27
CA GLN A 68 -0.06 26.11 33.21
C GLN A 68 0.56 26.33 31.83
N LEU A 69 1.39 27.35 31.66
CA LEU A 69 2.12 27.58 30.41
C LEU A 69 3.01 26.39 30.05
N ARG A 70 3.81 25.89 31.01
CA ARG A 70 4.66 24.71 30.85
C ARG A 70 3.86 23.48 30.45
N ARG A 71 2.70 23.25 31.09
CA ARG A 71 1.80 22.13 30.75
C ARG A 71 1.32 22.22 29.30
N ASN A 72 0.81 23.38 28.88
CA ASN A 72 0.30 23.58 27.53
C ASN A 72 1.40 23.40 26.46
N GLN A 73 2.62 23.86 26.75
CA GLN A 73 3.78 23.63 25.89
C GLN A 73 4.11 22.14 25.77
N LEU A 74 4.06 21.40 26.88
CA LEU A 74 4.31 19.95 26.89
C LEU A 74 3.25 19.19 26.10
N GLU A 75 1.98 19.55 26.26
CA GLU A 75 0.85 18.95 25.55
C GLU A 75 0.98 19.14 24.04
N ALA A 76 1.32 20.36 23.60
CA ALA A 76 1.58 20.64 22.19
C ALA A 76 2.79 19.86 21.64
N ALA A 77 3.87 19.74 22.42
CA ALA A 77 5.05 18.97 22.01
C ALA A 77 4.74 17.48 21.87
N ILE A 78 4.00 16.89 22.82
CA ILE A 78 3.61 15.48 22.80
C ILE A 78 2.70 15.17 21.61
N GLY A 79 1.72 16.03 21.32
CA GLY A 79 0.84 15.87 20.15
C GLY A 79 1.62 15.80 18.84
N ASN A 80 2.57 16.72 18.63
CA ASN A 80 3.41 16.75 17.43
C ASN A 80 4.30 15.50 17.29
N VAL A 81 4.85 14.99 18.41
CA VAL A 81 5.68 13.77 18.39
C VAL A 81 4.85 12.54 18.02
N ALA A 82 3.61 12.42 18.52
CA ALA A 82 2.73 11.31 18.18
C ALA A 82 2.42 11.28 16.68
N ASP A 83 2.05 12.42 16.10
CA ASP A 83 1.79 12.53 14.65
C ASP A 83 3.02 12.19 13.81
N LEU A 84 4.20 12.68 14.22
CA LEU A 84 5.45 12.39 13.51
C LEU A 84 5.84 10.91 13.60
N ALA A 85 5.65 10.28 14.76
CA ALA A 85 5.89 8.85 14.95
C ALA A 85 4.97 8.02 14.05
N THR A 86 3.67 8.34 13.99
CA THR A 86 2.72 7.66 13.10
C THR A 86 3.08 7.85 11.62
N ARG A 87 3.44 9.07 11.21
CA ARG A 87 3.88 9.34 9.83
C ARG A 87 5.14 8.56 9.47
N THR A 88 6.10 8.46 10.39
CA THR A 88 7.36 7.74 10.16
C THR A 88 7.10 6.23 10.03
N GLN A 89 6.29 5.67 10.92
CA GLN A 89 5.86 4.27 10.86
C GLN A 89 5.10 3.97 9.56
N MET A 90 4.20 4.87 9.14
CA MET A 90 3.46 4.73 7.90
C MET A 90 4.38 4.81 6.68
N ASN A 91 5.32 5.76 6.64
CA ASN A 91 6.30 5.86 5.55
C ASN A 91 7.18 4.60 5.47
N GLN A 92 7.58 4.05 6.62
CA GLN A 92 8.35 2.80 6.67
C GLN A 92 7.50 1.64 6.14
N ALA A 93 6.26 1.49 6.62
CA ALA A 93 5.36 0.42 6.16
C ALA A 93 5.08 0.50 4.65
N VAL A 94 4.92 1.72 4.11
CA VAL A 94 4.77 1.92 2.66
C VAL A 94 6.05 1.56 1.91
N SER A 95 7.22 1.95 2.41
CA SER A 95 8.51 1.57 1.82
C SER A 95 8.72 0.06 1.80
N ASP A 96 8.40 -0.62 2.90
CA ASP A 96 8.53 -2.08 3.03
C ASP A 96 7.54 -2.79 2.08
N ALA A 97 6.30 -2.30 1.98
CA ALA A 97 5.31 -2.83 1.05
C ALA A 97 5.72 -2.64 -0.42
N ILE A 98 6.29 -1.49 -0.78
CA ILE A 98 6.82 -1.24 -2.13
C ILE A 98 7.99 -2.21 -2.42
N ALA A 99 8.90 -2.41 -1.47
CA ALA A 99 10.02 -3.33 -1.64
C ALA A 99 9.54 -4.78 -1.87
N ALA A 100 8.58 -5.24 -1.06
CA ALA A 100 7.99 -6.57 -1.21
C ALA A 100 7.26 -6.76 -2.55
N GLU A 101 6.51 -5.74 -3.01
CA GLU A 101 5.84 -5.75 -4.31
C GLU A 101 6.84 -5.80 -5.47
N VAL A 102 7.93 -5.03 -5.40
CA VAL A 102 9.00 -5.06 -6.41
C VAL A 102 9.67 -6.42 -6.46
N GLU A 103 9.96 -7.04 -5.32
CA GLU A 103 10.53 -8.39 -5.25
C GLU A 103 9.60 -9.43 -5.88
N ALA A 104 8.31 -9.42 -5.51
CA ALA A 104 7.31 -10.31 -6.09
C ALA A 104 7.16 -10.14 -7.60
N ARG A 105 7.15 -8.89 -8.10
CA ARG A 105 7.10 -8.60 -9.54
C ARG A 105 8.34 -9.11 -10.26
N ASN A 106 9.53 -8.88 -9.72
CA ASN A 106 10.78 -9.33 -10.31
C ASN A 106 10.81 -10.85 -10.41
N PHE A 107 10.36 -11.56 -9.36
CA PHE A 107 10.24 -13.01 -9.36
C PHE A 107 9.29 -13.52 -10.46
N VAL A 108 8.11 -12.90 -10.60
CA VAL A 108 7.14 -13.28 -11.64
C VAL A 108 7.70 -13.03 -13.05
N ILE A 109 8.38 -11.89 -13.26
CA ILE A 109 9.01 -11.57 -14.55
C ILE A 109 10.10 -12.59 -14.88
N GLU A 110 10.96 -12.91 -13.93
CA GLU A 110 12.04 -13.89 -14.12
C GLU A 110 11.47 -15.27 -14.49
N LEU A 111 10.43 -15.72 -13.77
CA LEU A 111 9.75 -16.97 -14.07
C LEU A 111 9.14 -16.96 -15.48
N ALA A 112 8.45 -15.89 -15.86
CA ALA A 112 7.85 -15.77 -17.19
C ALA A 112 8.91 -15.80 -18.31
N VAL A 113 10.03 -15.10 -18.12
CA VAL A 113 11.16 -15.12 -19.06
C VAL A 113 11.75 -16.53 -19.20
N GLN A 114 11.91 -17.26 -18.10
CA GLN A 114 12.43 -18.63 -18.13
C GLN A 114 11.49 -19.60 -18.86
N VAL A 115 10.18 -19.49 -18.61
CA VAL A 115 9.16 -20.30 -19.29
C VAL A 115 9.15 -20.02 -20.79
N GLU A 116 9.23 -18.75 -21.18
CA GLU A 116 9.29 -18.38 -22.60
C GLU A 116 10.59 -18.86 -23.26
N ALA A 117 11.73 -18.70 -22.59
CA ALA A 117 13.03 -19.15 -23.10
C ALA A 117 13.06 -20.68 -23.33
N THR A 118 12.51 -21.46 -22.40
CA THR A 118 12.41 -22.92 -22.54
C THR A 118 11.45 -23.32 -23.66
N ALA A 119 10.29 -22.66 -23.79
CA ALA A 119 9.35 -22.92 -24.87
C ALA A 119 9.97 -22.60 -26.25
N ARG A 120 10.68 -21.46 -26.37
CA ARG A 120 11.38 -21.06 -27.60
C ARG A 120 12.49 -22.05 -27.95
N ALA A 121 13.29 -22.48 -26.97
CA ALA A 121 14.34 -23.48 -27.20
C ALA A 121 13.75 -24.80 -27.72
N ALA A 122 12.66 -25.28 -27.11
CA ALA A 122 11.97 -26.48 -27.55
C ALA A 122 11.42 -26.36 -28.99
N ALA A 123 10.84 -25.20 -29.34
CA ALA A 123 10.35 -24.94 -30.70
C ALA A 123 11.48 -24.94 -31.74
N VAL A 124 12.63 -24.33 -31.42
CA VAL A 124 13.81 -24.34 -32.31
C VAL A 124 14.34 -25.76 -32.50
N THR A 125 14.41 -26.56 -31.44
CA THR A 125 14.82 -27.96 -31.55
C THR A 125 13.83 -28.78 -32.37
N ALA A 126 12.53 -28.58 -32.18
CA ALA A 126 11.49 -29.26 -32.96
C ALA A 126 11.56 -28.90 -34.44
N GLU A 127 11.74 -27.62 -34.78
CA GLU A 127 11.89 -27.14 -36.15
C GLU A 127 13.17 -27.68 -36.81
N ALA A 128 14.29 -27.71 -36.07
CA ALA A 128 15.54 -28.29 -36.56
C ALA A 128 15.39 -29.79 -36.86
N ALA A 129 14.70 -30.53 -35.99
CA ALA A 129 14.39 -31.94 -36.20
C ALA A 129 13.45 -32.15 -37.40
N ALA A 130 12.40 -31.33 -37.53
CA ALA A 130 11.47 -31.37 -38.65
C ALA A 130 12.16 -31.08 -39.99
N ARG A 131 13.04 -30.06 -40.03
CA ARG A 131 13.84 -29.73 -41.21
C ARG A 131 14.80 -30.87 -41.58
N THR A 132 15.46 -31.46 -40.59
CA THR A 132 16.37 -32.59 -40.82
C THR A 132 15.62 -33.80 -41.41
N ALA A 133 14.44 -34.10 -40.86
CA ALA A 133 13.58 -35.16 -41.37
C ALA A 133 13.09 -34.88 -42.81
N ALA A 134 12.70 -33.63 -43.11
CA ALA A 134 12.27 -33.22 -44.44
C ALA A 134 13.38 -33.34 -45.48
N ILE A 135 14.61 -32.95 -45.14
CA ILE A 135 15.78 -33.11 -46.03
C ILE A 135 16.05 -34.60 -46.27
N ALA A 136 16.11 -35.41 -45.21
CA ALA A 136 16.36 -36.83 -45.31
C ALA A 136 15.32 -37.51 -46.22
N LEU A 137 14.05 -37.12 -46.12
CA LEU A 137 12.96 -37.61 -46.97
C LEU A 137 13.14 -37.18 -48.43
N ALA A 138 13.45 -35.90 -48.68
CA ALA A 138 13.62 -35.36 -50.02
C ALA A 138 14.81 -35.96 -50.77
N THR A 139 15.87 -36.33 -50.05
CA THR A 139 17.09 -36.93 -50.62
C THR A 139 17.16 -38.44 -50.53
N ALA A 140 16.14 -39.10 -49.95
CA ALA A 140 16.15 -40.54 -49.75
C ALA A 140 16.17 -41.30 -51.08
N LYS A 141 17.05 -42.31 -51.16
CA LYS A 141 17.05 -43.27 -52.26
C LYS A 141 16.16 -44.46 -51.90
N PRO A 142 15.25 -44.91 -52.79
CA PRO A 142 14.45 -46.09 -52.52
C PRO A 142 15.30 -47.37 -52.55
N SER A 143 14.99 -48.30 -51.65
CA SER A 143 15.63 -49.62 -51.60
C SER A 143 14.98 -50.63 -52.54
N ALA A 144 13.69 -50.42 -52.85
CA ALA A 144 12.89 -51.22 -53.78
C ALA A 144 11.85 -50.36 -54.47
N ALA A 145 11.40 -50.78 -55.65
CA ALA A 145 10.32 -50.15 -56.41
C ALA A 145 9.46 -51.22 -57.08
N THR A 146 8.13 -51.07 -57.03
CA THR A 146 7.16 -51.88 -57.76
C THR A 146 6.37 -51.01 -58.73
N PHE A 147 5.94 -51.60 -59.84
CA PHE A 147 5.22 -50.91 -60.91
C PHE A 147 3.91 -51.64 -61.20
N THR A 148 2.84 -50.88 -61.43
CA THR A 148 1.52 -51.38 -61.78
C THR A 148 1.10 -50.86 -63.15
N TYR A 149 0.33 -51.65 -63.88
CA TYR A 149 -0.11 -51.33 -65.23
C TYR A 149 -1.63 -51.39 -65.33
N ASP A 150 -2.21 -50.51 -66.15
CA ASP A 150 -3.64 -50.52 -66.48
C ASP A 150 -4.00 -51.68 -67.44
N GLY A 151 -5.29 -51.85 -67.71
CA GLY A 151 -5.78 -52.89 -68.64
C GLY A 151 -5.32 -52.73 -70.09
N SER A 152 -4.71 -51.58 -70.43
CA SER A 152 -4.10 -51.29 -71.73
C SER A 152 -2.57 -51.47 -71.71
N GLY A 153 -2.00 -51.97 -70.61
CA GLY A 153 -0.57 -52.21 -70.45
C GLY A 153 0.27 -50.94 -70.21
N ARG A 154 -0.34 -49.81 -69.87
CA ARG A 154 0.36 -48.55 -69.55
C ARG A 154 0.60 -48.44 -68.05
N LEU A 155 1.68 -47.79 -67.62
CA LEU A 155 2.02 -47.64 -66.20
C LEU A 155 0.93 -46.85 -65.45
N SER A 156 0.18 -47.49 -64.56
CA SER A 156 -0.87 -46.84 -63.75
C SER A 156 -0.36 -46.30 -62.41
N GLY A 157 0.80 -46.78 -61.95
CA GLY A 157 1.40 -46.30 -60.72
C GLY A 157 2.66 -47.06 -60.31
N SER A 158 3.35 -46.52 -59.31
CA SER A 158 4.56 -47.10 -58.72
C SER A 158 4.56 -46.95 -57.21
N THR A 159 5.17 -47.89 -56.51
CA THR A 159 5.40 -47.82 -55.07
C THR A 159 6.88 -47.99 -54.79
N GLU A 160 7.47 -47.03 -54.09
CA GLU A 160 8.87 -47.02 -53.73
C GLU A 160 9.04 -47.13 -52.21
N THR A 161 9.90 -48.04 -51.76
CA THR A 161 10.22 -48.22 -50.35
C THR A 161 11.37 -47.29 -49.96
N LEU A 162 11.10 -46.28 -49.14
CA LEU A 162 12.07 -45.33 -48.61
C LEU A 162 12.35 -45.65 -47.13
N PRO A 163 13.47 -45.18 -46.54
CA PRO A 163 13.74 -45.35 -45.11
C PRO A 163 12.65 -44.79 -44.18
N ALA A 164 11.89 -43.80 -44.66
CA ALA A 164 10.84 -43.11 -43.92
C ALA A 164 9.42 -43.62 -44.21
N GLY A 165 9.27 -44.67 -45.03
CA GLY A 165 7.98 -45.23 -45.43
C GLY A 165 7.86 -45.41 -46.93
N GLU A 166 6.64 -45.59 -47.42
CA GLU A 166 6.39 -45.80 -48.85
C GLU A 166 6.00 -44.50 -49.56
N ARG A 167 6.57 -44.29 -50.74
CA ARG A 167 6.09 -43.28 -51.70
C ARG A 167 5.25 -43.99 -52.76
N ALA A 168 3.97 -43.66 -52.83
CA ALA A 168 3.07 -44.17 -53.86
C ALA A 168 2.78 -43.10 -54.90
N THR A 169 3.03 -43.38 -56.17
CA THR A 169 2.74 -42.50 -57.30
C THR A 169 1.64 -43.14 -58.14
N VAL A 170 0.55 -42.42 -58.40
CA VAL A 170 -0.56 -42.86 -59.24
C VAL A 170 -0.68 -41.96 -60.46
N LEU A 171 -0.78 -42.58 -61.63
CA LEU A 171 -0.88 -41.91 -62.92
C LEU A 171 -2.31 -42.03 -63.46
N GLY A 172 -2.97 -40.90 -63.68
CA GLY A 172 -4.25 -40.82 -64.36
C GLY A 172 -4.04 -40.41 -65.81
N TYR A 173 -4.68 -41.11 -66.75
CA TYR A 173 -4.56 -40.84 -68.18
C TYR A 173 -5.82 -40.15 -68.72
N GLY A 174 -5.62 -39.12 -69.55
CA GLY A 174 -6.67 -38.39 -70.24
C GLY A 174 -6.84 -38.80 -71.71
N ALA A 175 -7.48 -37.92 -72.48
CA ALA A 175 -7.69 -38.12 -73.92
C ALA A 175 -6.36 -38.29 -74.67
N GLY A 176 -6.34 -39.19 -75.65
CA GLY A 176 -5.13 -39.51 -76.42
C GLY A 176 -4.06 -40.28 -75.64
N GLY A 177 -4.38 -40.79 -74.44
CA GLY A 177 -3.50 -41.65 -73.66
C GLY A 177 -2.33 -40.93 -72.97
N ARG A 178 -2.43 -39.62 -72.79
CA ARG A 178 -1.44 -38.79 -72.09
C ARG A 178 -1.72 -38.72 -70.59
N VAL A 179 -0.69 -38.52 -69.78
CA VAL A 179 -0.84 -38.40 -68.31
C VAL A 179 -1.56 -37.10 -67.97
N ALA A 180 -2.81 -37.19 -67.52
CA ALA A 180 -3.58 -36.04 -67.06
C ALA A 180 -3.26 -35.67 -65.61
N THR A 181 -3.01 -36.66 -64.75
CA THR A 181 -2.76 -36.44 -63.32
C THR A 181 -1.63 -37.32 -62.80
N VAL A 182 -0.84 -36.78 -61.89
CA VAL A 182 0.17 -37.51 -61.10
C VAL A 182 -0.14 -37.23 -59.63
N ALA A 183 -0.50 -38.25 -58.87
CA ALA A 183 -0.71 -38.14 -57.43
C ALA A 183 0.41 -38.87 -56.69
N GLU A 184 1.24 -38.14 -55.96
CA GLU A 184 2.31 -38.68 -55.13
C GLU A 184 1.91 -38.62 -53.66
N THR A 185 1.92 -39.76 -52.99
CA THR A 185 1.59 -39.87 -51.56
C THR A 185 2.82 -40.32 -50.79
N LEU A 186 3.19 -39.58 -49.76
CA LEU A 186 4.32 -39.89 -48.89
C LEU A 186 3.99 -39.45 -47.47
N ALA A 187 4.18 -40.36 -46.50
CA ALA A 187 3.86 -40.11 -45.09
C ALA A 187 2.42 -39.59 -44.88
N GLY A 188 1.46 -40.11 -45.64
CA GLY A 188 0.04 -39.75 -45.55
C GLY A 188 -0.35 -38.40 -46.16
N LYS A 189 0.59 -37.65 -46.74
CA LYS A 189 0.32 -36.42 -47.49
C LYS A 189 0.30 -36.70 -48.97
N THR A 190 -0.64 -36.14 -49.72
CA THR A 190 -0.76 -36.36 -51.16
C THR A 190 -0.61 -35.06 -51.93
N ARG A 191 0.36 -35.02 -52.84
CA ARG A 191 0.53 -33.97 -53.83
C ARG A 191 0.01 -34.45 -55.18
N THR A 192 -1.02 -33.79 -55.69
CA THR A 192 -1.60 -34.08 -57.01
C THR A 192 -1.24 -32.98 -57.99
N THR A 193 -0.55 -33.35 -59.07
CA THR A 193 -0.24 -32.48 -60.21
C THR A 193 -1.17 -32.83 -61.36
N THR A 194 -1.91 -31.85 -61.89
CA THR A 194 -2.78 -32.00 -63.06
C THR A 194 -2.19 -31.24 -64.23
N TYR A 195 -2.02 -31.90 -65.38
CA TYR A 195 -1.45 -31.32 -66.59
C TYR A 195 -2.53 -30.86 -67.57
N ALA A 196 -2.34 -29.66 -68.13
CA ALA A 196 -3.12 -29.15 -69.24
C ALA A 196 -2.29 -29.24 -70.53
N TYR A 197 -2.88 -29.79 -71.60
CA TYR A 197 -2.22 -29.99 -72.88
C TYR A 197 -2.78 -29.04 -73.95
N ASP A 198 -1.91 -28.52 -74.81
CA ASP A 198 -2.33 -27.78 -76.00
C ASP A 198 -2.84 -28.71 -77.12
N GLY A 199 -3.37 -28.14 -78.20
CA GLY A 199 -3.85 -28.90 -79.36
C GLY A 199 -2.79 -29.71 -80.11
N ALA A 200 -1.50 -29.37 -79.92
CA ALA A 200 -0.36 -30.14 -80.45
C ALA A 200 0.09 -31.25 -79.49
N GLY A 201 -0.45 -31.28 -78.27
CA GLY A 201 -0.15 -32.28 -77.25
C GLY A 201 1.04 -32.02 -76.37
N ARG A 202 1.49 -30.77 -76.32
CA ARG A 202 2.54 -30.32 -75.40
C ARG A 202 1.88 -29.84 -74.11
N VAL A 203 2.57 -29.98 -72.98
CA VAL A 203 2.10 -29.43 -71.71
C VAL A 203 2.09 -27.90 -71.83
N GLY A 204 0.91 -27.31 -71.76
CA GLY A 204 0.69 -25.86 -71.76
C GLY A 204 0.58 -25.26 -70.35
N GLY A 205 0.34 -26.10 -69.33
CA GLY A 205 0.28 -25.68 -67.94
C GLY A 205 0.10 -26.86 -66.98
N PHE A 206 0.21 -26.58 -65.69
CA PHE A 206 -0.08 -27.55 -64.64
C PHE A 206 -0.67 -26.86 -63.41
N ALA A 207 -1.46 -27.61 -62.63
CA ALA A 207 -1.97 -27.20 -61.34
C ALA A 207 -1.55 -28.21 -60.28
N VAL A 208 -1.21 -27.73 -59.08
CA VAL A 208 -0.80 -28.57 -57.94
C VAL A 208 -1.78 -28.37 -56.79
N VAL A 209 -2.22 -29.47 -56.20
CA VAL A 209 -3.01 -29.48 -54.96
C VAL A 209 -2.31 -30.41 -53.96
N GLU A 210 -2.13 -29.93 -52.73
CA GLU A 210 -1.60 -30.71 -51.62
C GLU A 210 -2.69 -30.87 -50.55
N VAL A 211 -2.92 -32.11 -50.10
CA VAL A 211 -3.90 -32.48 -49.06
C VAL A 211 -3.21 -33.30 -47.98
#